data_AF-D8UVH5-F1
#
_entry.id   AF-D8UVH5-F1
#
_cell.length_a   1.000
_cell.length_b   1.000
_cell.length_c   1.000
_cell.angle_alpha   90.00
_cell.angle_beta   90.00
_cell.angle_gamma   90.00
#
_symmetry.space_group_name_H-M   'P 1'
#
loop_
_entity.id
_entity.type
_entity.pdbx_description
1 polymer ?
#
loop_
_entity_poly.entity_id
_entity_poly.type
_entity_poly.pdbx_seq_one_letter_code
_entity_poly.pdbx_strand_id
1 'polypeptide(L)' 'DGFWQSDHYASDPRFRSILMPKNVEKSPAQIVAIRESFLRRALKIDSDTTIAPDVVSMLALKMYNSAVGAAMGQLT' A
#
# COMPACT_ATOMS: atom_id res chain seq x y z
N ASP A 1 -19.48 16.48 -12.50
CA ASP A 1 -18.18 17.10 -12.12
C ASP A 1 -17.96 16.93 -10.62
N GLY A 2 -17.78 15.68 -10.19
CA GLY A 2 -17.59 15.33 -8.78
C GLY A 2 -16.13 15.50 -8.39
N PHE A 3 -15.84 16.56 -7.65
CA PHE A 3 -14.56 16.76 -6.97
C PHE A 3 -14.34 15.62 -5.96
N TRP A 4 -13.42 14.70 -6.25
CA TRP A 4 -12.83 13.87 -5.23
C TRP A 4 -12.01 14.80 -4.32
N GLN A 5 -12.53 15.01 -3.12
CA GLN A 5 -11.88 15.79 -2.08
C GLN A 5 -10.60 15.05 -1.65
N SER A 6 -9.44 15.45 -2.20
CA SER A 6 -8.17 14.75 -1.91
C SER A 6 -6.95 15.67 -1.90
N ASP A 7 -7.03 16.81 -1.20
CA ASP A 7 -5.85 17.67 -0.96
C ASP A 7 -5.11 17.34 0.34
N HIS A 8 -5.72 16.59 1.27
CA HIS A 8 -5.14 16.36 2.61
C HIS A 8 -3.84 15.54 2.59
N TYR A 9 -3.71 14.57 1.67
CA TYR A 9 -2.51 13.72 1.58
C TYR A 9 -1.63 14.06 0.38
N ALA A 10 -2.12 14.83 -0.59
CA ALA A 10 -1.36 15.17 -1.80
C ALA A 10 -0.12 16.04 -1.50
N SER A 11 -0.17 16.81 -0.41
CA SER A 11 0.94 17.67 0.04
C SER A 11 1.85 17.00 1.08
N ASP A 12 1.50 15.82 1.60
CA ASP A 12 2.32 15.13 2.61
C ASP A 12 3.45 14.34 1.91
N PRO A 13 4.73 14.66 2.18
CA PRO A 13 5.87 14.03 1.50
C PRO A 13 6.03 12.53 1.80
N ARG A 14 5.31 12.00 2.81
CA ARG A 14 5.28 10.56 3.10
C ARG A 14 4.39 9.79 2.11
N PHE A 15 3.52 10.48 1.39
CA PHE A 15 2.62 9.90 0.40
C PHE A 15 3.10 10.23 -1.01
N ARG A 16 3.06 9.22 -1.89
CA ARG A 16 3.35 9.38 -3.31
C ARG A 16 2.23 8.76 -4.13
N SER A 17 1.55 9.59 -4.91
CA SER A 17 0.53 9.15 -5.86
C SER A 17 1.15 8.95 -7.24
N ILE A 18 0.92 7.79 -7.85
CA ILE A 18 1.39 7.49 -9.21
C ILE A 18 0.16 7.41 -10.12
N LEU A 19 0.00 8.41 -11.00
CA LEU A 19 -1.08 8.44 -11.97
C LEU A 19 -0.72 7.59 -13.18
N MET A 20 -1.63 6.69 -13.59
CA MET A 20 -1.45 5.87 -14.79
C MET A 20 -1.96 6.61 -16.02
N PRO A 21 -1.29 6.50 -17.19
CA PRO A 21 -1.66 7.22 -18.41
C PRO A 21 -3.00 6.76 -19.03
N LYS A 22 -3.49 5.59 -18.59
CA LYS A 22 -4.79 5.02 -18.96
C LYS A 22 -5.34 4.22 -17.80
N ASN A 23 -6.63 3.88 -17.86
CA ASN A 23 -7.21 2.93 -16.93
C ASN A 23 -6.49 1.58 -17.04
N VAL A 24 -6.05 1.05 -15.90
CA VAL A 24 -5.34 -0.23 -15.81
C VAL A 24 -5.92 -1.07 -14.70
N GLU A 25 -5.84 -2.39 -14.88
CA GLU A 25 -6.21 -3.35 -13.86
C GLU A 25 -5.36 -3.21 -12.59
N LYS A 26 -5.85 -3.80 -11.49
CA LYS A 26 -5.24 -3.73 -10.15
C LYS A 26 -3.81 -4.27 -10.12
N SER A 27 -3.55 -5.43 -10.74
CA SER A 27 -2.22 -6.07 -10.72
C SER A 27 -1.15 -5.25 -11.47
N PRO A 28 -1.38 -4.77 -12.70
CA PRO A 28 -0.46 -3.86 -13.38
C PRO A 28 -0.14 -2.59 -12.60
N ALA A 29 -1.14 -1.93 -12.01
CA ALA A 29 -0.93 -0.71 -11.21
C ALA A 29 0.00 -0.98 -10.02
N GLN A 30 -0.19 -2.11 -9.35
CA GLN A 30 0.63 -2.51 -8.19
C GLN A 30 2.07 -2.82 -8.58
N ILE A 31 2.30 -3.43 -9.75
CA ILE A 31 3.66 -3.67 -10.26
C ILE A 31 4.39 -2.34 -10.46
N VAL A 32 3.72 -1.33 -11.02
CA VAL A 32 4.33 -0.01 -11.19
C VAL A 32 4.67 0.61 -9.83
N ALA A 33 3.74 0.58 -8.88
CA ALA A 33 3.97 1.12 -7.54
C ALA A 33 5.17 0.47 -6.82
N ILE A 34 5.33 -0.85 -6.93
CA ILE A 34 6.48 -1.57 -6.35
C ILE A 34 7.79 -1.15 -7.02
N ARG A 35 7.82 -1.06 -8.37
CA ARG A 35 9.01 -0.66 -9.14
C ARG A 35 9.47 0.77 -8.82
N GLU A 36 8.53 1.63 -8.50
CA GLU A 36 8.73 3.03 -8.11
C GLU A 36 9.10 3.20 -6.63
N SER A 37 9.18 2.10 -5.87
CA SER A 37 9.56 2.07 -4.46
C SER A 37 10.95 1.46 -4.27
N PHE A 38 11.73 2.00 -3.32
CA PHE A 38 13.04 1.47 -2.94
C PHE A 38 12.97 0.60 -1.67
N LEU A 39 11.77 0.15 -1.30
CA LEU A 39 11.53 -0.52 -0.03
C LEU A 39 11.85 -2.01 -0.12
N ARG A 40 12.47 -2.55 0.93
CA ARG A 40 12.73 -4.00 1.04
C ARG A 40 11.48 -4.84 1.30
N ARG A 41 10.41 -4.20 1.79
CA ARG A 41 9.11 -4.82 2.10
C ARG A 41 8.01 -3.89 1.64
N ALA A 42 6.93 -4.47 1.14
CA ALA A 42 5.73 -3.75 0.75
C ALA A 42 4.52 -4.37 1.45
N LEU A 43 3.62 -3.53 1.94
CA LEU A 43 2.32 -3.92 2.44
C LEU A 43 1.27 -3.42 1.45
N LYS A 44 0.54 -4.35 0.83
CA LYS A 44 -0.58 -4.02 -0.04
C LYS A 44 -1.84 -3.87 0.83
N ILE A 45 -2.53 -2.75 0.65
CA ILE A 45 -3.77 -2.41 1.35
C ILE A 45 -4.74 -1.87 0.30
N ASP A 46 -6.00 -2.27 0.36
CA ASP A 46 -7.04 -1.73 -0.51
C ASP A 46 -7.54 -0.39 0.01
N SER A 47 -7.98 0.51 -0.88
CA SER A 47 -8.31 1.91 -0.54
C SER A 47 -9.49 2.07 0.42
N ASP A 48 -10.32 1.03 0.55
CA ASP A 48 -11.48 0.95 1.44
C ASP A 48 -11.18 0.17 2.73
N THR A 49 -9.93 -0.22 2.96
CA THR A 49 -9.52 -0.98 4.15
C THR A 49 -9.05 -0.05 5.27
N THR A 50 -9.67 -0.14 6.44
CA THR A 50 -9.13 0.42 7.69
C THR A 50 -8.29 -0.65 8.40
N ILE A 51 -7.08 -0.29 8.82
CA ILE A 51 -6.17 -1.19 9.53
C ILE A 51 -6.18 -0.89 11.04
N ALA A 52 -6.22 -1.94 11.87
CA ALA A 52 -6.04 -1.78 13.30
C ALA A 52 -4.58 -1.34 13.60
N PRO A 53 -4.35 -0.55 14.68
CA PRO A 53 -3.06 0.10 14.92
C PRO A 53 -1.86 -0.87 15.04
N ASP A 54 -2.10 -2.10 15.48
CA ASP A 54 -1.09 -3.12 15.76
C ASP A 54 -0.82 -4.06 14.57
N VAL A 55 -1.70 -4.11 13.57
CA VAL A 55 -1.59 -5.03 12.43
C VAL A 55 -0.27 -4.86 11.68
N VAL A 56 0.16 -3.62 11.43
CA VAL A 56 1.42 -3.36 10.71
C VAL A 56 2.62 -3.90 11.49
N SER A 57 2.66 -3.67 12.80
CA SER A 57 3.71 -4.18 13.69
C SER A 57 3.73 -5.70 13.73
N MET A 58 2.55 -6.33 13.80
CA MET A 58 2.41 -7.78 13.83
C MET A 58 2.87 -8.43 12.51
N LEU A 59 2.54 -7.83 11.37
CA LEU A 59 3.01 -8.28 10.05
C LEU A 59 4.51 -8.10 9.89
N ALA A 60 5.04 -6.96 10.33
CA ALA A 60 6.47 -6.70 10.29
C ALA A 60 7.26 -7.72 11.11
N LEU A 61 6.81 -8.00 12.35
CA LEU A 61 7.33 -9.04 13.24
C LEU A 61 7.37 -10.41 12.56
N LYS A 62 6.26 -10.84 11.95
CA LYS A 62 6.21 -12.13 11.25
C LYS A 62 7.17 -12.18 10.06
N MET A 63 7.28 -11.10 9.28
CA MET A 63 8.18 -11.02 8.15
C MET A 63 9.66 -10.88 8.54
N TYR A 64 10.01 -10.54 9.80
CA TYR A 64 11.43 -10.49 10.22
C TYR A 64 12.14 -11.85 10.08
N ASN A 65 11.39 -12.94 10.19
CA ASN A 65 11.90 -14.26 9.87
C ASN A 65 12.18 -14.37 8.35
N SER A 66 13.45 -14.57 7.98
CA SER A 66 13.87 -14.69 6.57
C SER A 66 13.29 -15.89 5.83
N ALA A 67 12.75 -16.88 6.54
CA ALA A 67 12.03 -18.01 5.94
C ALA A 67 10.60 -17.64 5.50
N VAL A 68 10.06 -16.48 5.91
CA VAL A 68 8.71 -16.03 5.59
C VAL A 68 8.74 -15.10 4.38
N GLY A 69 8.22 -15.56 3.24
CA GLY A 69 8.13 -14.75 2.01
C GLY A 69 7.00 -13.73 2.00
N ALA A 70 5.93 -13.95 2.79
CA ALA A 70 4.78 -13.04 2.90
C ALA A 70 4.01 -13.27 4.21
N ALA A 71 3.33 -12.23 4.69
CA ALA A 71 2.38 -12.29 5.80
C ALA A 71 1.09 -11.56 5.42
N MET A 72 -0.05 -12.05 5.92
CA MET A 72 -1.37 -11.45 5.67
C MET A 72 -2.05 -11.18 7.01
N GLY A 73 -2.59 -9.97 7.16
CA GLY A 73 -3.42 -9.62 8.33
C GLY A 73 -4.81 -10.21 8.15
N GLN A 74 -5.35 -10.82 9.20
CA GLN A 74 -6.76 -11.19 9.21
C GLN A 74 -7.57 -9.94 9.57
N LEU A 75 -8.61 -9.66 8.79
CA LEU A 75 -9.67 -8.75 9.20
C LEU A 75 -10.53 -9.55 10.18
N THR A 76 -10.46 -9.22 11.48
CA THR A 76 -11.43 -9.68 12.47
C THR A 76 -12.58 -8.69 12.56
#